data_AF-A0A069PPP9-F1
#
_entry.id   AF-A0A069PPP9-F1
#
_cell.length_a   1.000
_cell.length_b   1.000
_cell.length_c   1.000
_cell.angle_alpha   90.00
_cell.angle_beta   90.00
_cell.angle_gamma   90.00
#
_symmetry.space_group_name_H-M   'P 1'
#
loop_
_entity.id
_entity.type
_entity.pdbx_description
1 polymer ?
#
loop_
_entity_poly.entity_id
_entity_poly.type
_entity_poly.pdbx_seq_one_letter_code
_entity_poly.pdbx_strand_id
1 'polypeptide(L)'
;MDQAMRKRINGMFVRDRRMARIALLLLWVTLGYVYVAVTAYTTDPAVRVALSIGAGAVLVFNTASILAMVRHYKDDKDHIYGLDIRHLDENRASKAESAEMKDEALARP
;
A
#
# COMPACT_ATOMS: atom_id res chain seq x y z
N MET A 1 -18.85 0.78 16.84
CA MET A 1 -17.59 1.08 16.10
C MET A 1 -17.16 2.50 16.43
N ASP A 2 -16.20 2.61 17.35
CA ASP A 2 -15.75 3.87 17.94
C ASP A 2 -15.09 4.81 16.90
N GLN A 3 -15.29 6.12 17.05
CA GLN A 3 -14.83 7.16 16.12
C GLN A 3 -13.30 7.19 16.01
N ALA A 4 -12.60 6.97 17.13
CA ALA A 4 -11.14 6.89 17.17
C ALA A 4 -10.61 5.73 16.31
N MET A 5 -11.35 4.64 16.26
CA MET A 5 -10.98 3.43 15.53
C MET A 5 -11.00 3.61 14.02
N ARG A 6 -12.08 4.20 13.50
CA ARG A 6 -12.22 4.53 12.08
C ARG A 6 -11.13 5.49 11.60
N LYS A 7 -10.68 6.40 12.49
CA LYS A 7 -9.65 7.39 12.19
C LYS A 7 -8.27 6.74 11.99
N ARG A 8 -7.92 5.73 12.79
CA ARG A 8 -6.65 4.99 12.66
C ARG A 8 -6.62 4.09 11.42
N ILE A 9 -7.72 3.39 11.11
CA ILE A 9 -7.85 2.61 9.86
C ILE A 9 -7.61 3.51 8.64
N ASN A 10 -8.30 4.65 8.60
CA ASN A 10 -8.16 5.59 7.49
C ASN A 10 -6.74 6.15 7.37
N GLY A 11 -6.04 6.38 8.49
CA GLY A 11 -4.66 6.88 8.47
C GLY A 11 -3.67 5.92 7.82
N MET A 12 -3.75 4.63 8.17
CA MET A 12 -2.92 3.57 7.58
C MET A 12 -3.26 3.38 6.09
N PHE A 13 -4.54 3.36 5.77
CA PHE A 13 -5.04 3.23 4.39
C PHE A 13 -4.56 4.37 3.46
N VAL A 14 -4.62 5.62 3.93
CA VAL A 14 -4.17 6.77 3.13
C VAL A 14 -2.67 6.68 2.85
N ARG A 15 -1.89 6.16 3.80
CA ARG A 15 -0.44 6.00 3.63
C ARG A 15 -0.11 4.93 2.59
N ASP A 16 -0.74 3.77 2.65
CA ASP A 16 -0.45 2.67 1.70
C ASP A 16 -0.88 3.04 0.28
N ARG A 17 -2.04 3.71 0.16
CA ARG A 17 -2.48 4.27 -1.12
C ARG A 17 -1.54 5.35 -1.65
N ARG A 18 -0.93 6.16 -0.76
CA ARG A 18 0.07 7.15 -1.15
C ARG A 18 1.34 6.47 -1.65
N MET A 19 1.83 5.44 -0.97
CA MET A 19 3.01 4.69 -1.40
C MET A 19 2.79 4.01 -2.75
N ALA A 20 1.63 3.38 -2.96
CA ALA A 20 1.28 2.77 -4.24
C ALA A 20 1.31 3.80 -5.40
N ARG A 21 0.76 5.00 -5.18
CA ARG A 21 0.80 6.09 -6.16
C ARG A 21 2.21 6.60 -6.43
N ILE A 22 3.05 6.71 -5.40
CA ILE A 22 4.45 7.13 -5.55
C ILE A 22 5.21 6.09 -6.37
N ALA A 23 5.06 4.80 -6.07
CA ALA A 23 5.69 3.72 -6.83
C ALA A 23 5.25 3.75 -8.31
N LEU A 24 3.96 3.97 -8.56
CA LEU A 24 3.45 4.11 -9.93
C LEU A 24 4.06 5.32 -10.65
N LEU A 25 4.18 6.48 -9.99
CA LEU A 25 4.83 7.66 -10.57
C LEU A 25 6.30 7.40 -10.89
N LEU A 26 7.04 6.75 -9.98
CA LEU A 26 8.44 6.38 -10.21
C LEU A 26 8.59 5.41 -11.39
N LEU A 27 7.67 4.45 -11.54
CA LEU A 27 7.63 3.56 -12.69
C LEU A 27 7.46 4.35 -14.00
N TRP A 28 6.49 5.28 -14.04
CA TRP A 28 6.26 6.13 -15.21
C TRP A 28 7.49 6.95 -15.60
N VAL A 29 8.13 7.60 -14.62
CA VAL A 29 9.33 8.42 -14.85
C VAL A 29 10.50 7.56 -15.33
N THR A 30 10.76 6.45 -14.64
CA THR A 30 11.90 5.58 -14.95
C THR A 30 11.75 4.94 -16.32
N LEU A 31 10.58 4.35 -16.59
CA LEU A 31 10.32 3.67 -17.86
C LEU A 31 10.23 4.67 -19.02
N GLY A 32 9.66 5.85 -18.79
CA GLY A 32 9.65 6.94 -19.77
C GLY A 32 11.07 7.40 -20.12
N TYR A 33 11.93 7.60 -19.12
CA TYR A 33 13.34 7.92 -19.35
C TYR A 33 14.05 6.83 -20.14
N VAL A 34 13.91 5.56 -19.74
CA VAL A 34 14.53 4.42 -20.45
C VAL A 34 14.02 4.35 -21.90
N TYR A 35 12.72 4.54 -22.13
CA TYR A 35 12.14 4.53 -23.46
C TYR A 35 12.76 5.62 -24.35
N VAL A 36 12.87 6.86 -23.86
CA VAL A 36 13.51 7.95 -24.61
C VAL A 36 14.99 7.66 -24.87
N ALA A 37 15.71 7.21 -23.83
CA ALA A 37 17.13 6.89 -23.95
C ALA A 37 17.39 5.80 -24.98
N VAL A 38 16.60 4.72 -24.97
CA VAL A 38 16.76 3.60 -25.92
C VAL A 38 16.33 4.00 -27.33
N THR A 39 15.17 4.65 -27.48
CA THR A 39 14.65 5.02 -28.82
C THR A 39 15.53 6.05 -29.54
N ALA A 40 16.30 6.85 -28.81
CA ALA A 40 17.31 7.75 -29.38
C ALA A 40 18.42 7.01 -30.15
N TYR A 41 18.80 5.81 -29.71
CA TYR A 41 19.85 5.00 -30.36
C TYR A 41 19.29 3.94 -31.32
N THR A 42 18.02 3.56 -31.19
CA THR A 42 17.38 2.60 -32.08
C THR A 42 16.95 3.28 -33.38
N THR A 43 17.51 2.89 -34.53
CA THR A 43 17.11 3.40 -35.85
C THR A 43 16.04 2.57 -36.55
N ASP A 44 15.94 1.28 -36.22
CA ASP A 44 14.97 0.35 -36.82
C ASP A 44 13.52 0.70 -36.39
N PRO A 45 12.63 1.02 -37.34
CA PRO A 45 11.22 1.31 -37.06
C PRO A 45 10.47 0.15 -36.39
N ALA A 46 10.73 -1.10 -36.78
CA ALA A 46 10.05 -2.27 -36.22
C ALA A 46 10.39 -2.44 -34.74
N VAL A 47 11.66 -2.24 -34.38
CA VAL A 47 12.12 -2.29 -32.99
C VAL A 47 11.49 -1.16 -32.18
N ARG A 48 11.37 0.06 -32.73
CA ARG A 48 10.69 1.18 -32.06
C ARG A 48 9.22 0.87 -31.77
N VAL A 49 8.51 0.25 -32.71
CA VAL A 49 7.11 -0.16 -32.51
C VAL A 49 7.01 -1.20 -31.39
N ALA A 50 7.87 -2.22 -31.41
CA ALA A 50 7.90 -3.24 -30.35
C ALA A 50 8.18 -2.63 -28.97
N LEU A 51 9.15 -1.71 -28.87
CA LEU A 51 9.46 -0.98 -27.64
C LEU A 51 8.27 -0.15 -27.16
N SER A 52 7.56 0.52 -28.07
CA SER A 52 6.38 1.34 -27.76
C SER A 52 5.26 0.50 -27.18
N ILE A 53 4.97 -0.65 -27.80
CA ILE A 53 3.94 -1.58 -27.36
C ILE A 53 4.32 -2.17 -25.98
N GLY A 54 5.57 -2.61 -25.82
CA GLY A 54 6.05 -3.16 -24.55
C GLY A 54 5.99 -2.15 -23.41
N ALA A 55 6.53 -0.95 -23.62
CA ALA A 55 6.49 0.12 -22.62
C ALA A 55 5.04 0.51 -22.28
N GLY A 56 4.19 0.67 -23.31
CA GLY A 56 2.77 0.96 -23.14
C GLY A 56 2.04 -0.10 -22.34
N ALA A 57 2.26 -1.38 -22.65
CA ALA A 57 1.64 -2.50 -21.93
C ALA A 57 2.03 -2.50 -20.44
N VAL A 58 3.32 -2.31 -20.14
CA VAL A 58 3.80 -2.24 -18.75
C VAL A 58 3.12 -1.11 -17.99
N LEU A 59 3.05 0.09 -18.58
CA LEU A 59 2.44 1.27 -17.95
C LEU A 59 0.92 1.10 -17.76
N VAL A 60 0.22 0.64 -18.79
CA VAL A 60 -1.24 0.44 -18.76
C VAL A 60 -1.61 -0.61 -17.73
N PHE A 61 -0.97 -1.79 -17.77
CA PHE A 61 -1.30 -2.87 -16.83
C PHE A 61 -0.98 -2.49 -15.39
N ASN A 62 0.19 -1.91 -15.11
CA ASN A 62 0.51 -1.49 -13.75
C ASN A 62 -0.45 -0.40 -13.23
N THR A 63 -0.82 0.56 -14.08
CA THR A 63 -1.80 1.59 -13.71
C THR A 63 -3.17 0.97 -13.45
N ALA A 64 -3.62 0.05 -14.30
CA ALA A 64 -4.88 -0.66 -14.14
C ALA A 64 -4.91 -1.52 -12.87
N SER A 65 -3.83 -2.24 -12.55
CA SER A 65 -3.70 -3.02 -11.32
C SER A 65 -3.80 -2.14 -10.07
N ILE A 66 -3.09 -1.00 -10.03
CA ILE A 66 -3.17 -0.04 -8.91
C ILE A 66 -4.60 0.53 -8.80
N LEU A 67 -5.23 0.87 -9.93
CA LEU A 67 -6.61 1.37 -9.94
C LEU A 67 -7.60 0.31 -9.45
N ALA A 68 -7.45 -0.94 -9.89
CA ALA A 68 -8.25 -2.07 -9.45
C ALA A 68 -8.07 -2.32 -7.95
N MET A 69 -6.83 -2.30 -7.45
CA MET A 69 -6.53 -2.35 -6.02
C MET A 69 -7.24 -1.22 -5.26
N VAL A 70 -7.16 0.02 -5.73
CA VAL A 70 -7.85 1.15 -5.06
C VAL A 70 -9.38 1.05 -5.17
N ARG A 71 -9.91 0.47 -6.25
CA ARG A 71 -11.36 0.35 -6.52
C ARG A 71 -11.99 -0.77 -5.70
N HIS A 72 -11.40 -1.95 -5.69
CA HIS A 72 -11.92 -3.14 -5.00
C HIS A 72 -11.80 -3.01 -3.48
N TYR A 73 -10.78 -2.29 -2.99
CA TYR A 73 -10.57 -2.09 -1.55
C TYR A 73 -11.57 -1.13 -0.89
N LYS A 74 -12.42 -0.44 -1.66
CA LYS A 74 -13.52 0.34 -1.07
C LYS A 74 -14.59 -0.57 -0.44
N ASP A 75 -14.71 -1.79 -0.96
CA ASP A 75 -15.72 -2.77 -0.56
C ASP A 75 -15.19 -3.73 0.53
N ASP A 76 -13.89 -4.05 0.54
CA ASP A 76 -13.26 -4.99 1.50
C ASP A 76 -12.68 -4.37 2.80
N LYS A 77 -12.49 -3.04 2.85
CA LYS A 77 -11.82 -2.38 3.99
C LYS A 77 -12.51 -2.59 5.34
N ASP A 78 -13.84 -2.72 5.34
CA ASP A 78 -14.61 -2.76 6.58
C ASP A 78 -14.55 -4.13 7.26
N HIS A 79 -14.23 -5.20 6.51
CA HIS A 79 -14.07 -6.55 7.06
C HIS A 79 -12.63 -6.80 7.54
N ILE A 80 -11.62 -6.49 6.71
CA ILE A 80 -10.21 -6.77 7.01
C ILE A 80 -9.71 -5.94 8.20
N TYR A 81 -9.98 -4.63 8.21
CA TYR A 81 -9.47 -3.75 9.26
C TYR A 81 -10.26 -3.80 10.58
N GLY A 82 -11.50 -4.30 10.54
CA GLY A 82 -12.29 -4.52 11.76
C GLY A 82 -11.71 -5.63 12.63
N LEU A 83 -11.24 -6.71 12.00
CA LEU A 83 -10.68 -7.88 12.67
C LEU A 83 -9.27 -7.61 13.21
N ASP A 84 -8.43 -6.95 12.42
CA ASP A 84 -7.03 -6.67 12.78
C ASP A 84 -6.90 -5.69 13.97
N ILE A 85 -7.83 -4.74 14.05
CA ILE A 85 -7.92 -3.82 15.18
C ILE A 85 -8.35 -4.51 16.46
N ARG A 86 -9.29 -5.46 16.36
CA ARG A 86 -9.77 -6.20 17.52
C ARG A 86 -8.61 -6.96 18.19
N HIS A 87 -7.75 -7.60 17.39
CA HIS A 87 -6.55 -8.27 17.89
C HIS A 87 -5.52 -7.30 18.49
N LEU A 88 -5.36 -6.09 17.92
CA LEU A 88 -4.46 -5.07 18.48
C LEU A 88 -4.96 -4.54 19.83
N ASP A 89 -6.27 -4.41 20.01
CA ASP A 89 -6.88 -4.03 21.28
C ASP A 89 -6.74 -5.15 22.33
N GLU A 90 -6.98 -6.40 21.94
CA GLU A 90 -6.78 -7.58 22.80
C GLU A 90 -5.31 -7.68 23.28
N ASN A 91 -4.35 -7.42 22.39
CA ASN A 91 -2.92 -7.37 22.74
C ASN A 91 -2.54 -6.17 23.63
N ARG A 92 -3.28 -5.06 23.57
CA ARG A 92 -3.07 -3.93 24.48
C ARG A 92 -3.65 -4.23 25.86
N ALA A 93 -4.84 -4.82 25.91
CA ALA A 93 -5.49 -5.22 27.15
C ALA A 93 -4.62 -6.23 27.92
N SER A 94 -4.11 -7.27 27.24
CA SER A 94 -3.24 -8.27 27.88
C SER A 94 -1.94 -7.69 28.43
N LYS A 95 -1.37 -6.68 27.75
CA LYS A 95 -0.18 -5.97 28.22
C LYS A 95 -0.45 -5.08 29.43
N ALA A 96 -1.61 -4.43 29.48
CA ALA A 96 -2.01 -3.62 30.64
C ALA A 96 -2.24 -4.52 31.86
N GLU A 97 -2.96 -5.63 31.68
CA GLU A 97 -3.22 -6.63 32.72
C GLU A 97 -1.91 -7.25 33.25
N SER A 98 -0.96 -7.57 32.35
CA SER A 98 0.38 -8.05 32.73
C SER A 98 1.22 -6.99 33.47
N ALA A 99 0.96 -5.71 33.25
CA ALA A 99 1.67 -4.61 33.92
C ALA A 99 1.10 -4.38 35.32
N GLU A 100 -0.22 -4.39 35.47
CA GLU A 100 -0.89 -4.31 36.78
C GLU A 100 -0.51 -5.50 37.68
N MET A 101 -0.48 -6.71 37.12
CA MET A 101 -0.09 -7.91 37.87
C MET A 101 1.37 -7.89 38.33
N LYS A 102 2.27 -7.26 37.55
CA LYS A 102 3.66 -7.04 37.95
C LYS A 102 3.78 -6.02 39.07
N ASP A 103 3.01 -4.93 38.99
CA ASP A 103 3.02 -3.86 39.98
C ASP A 103 2.46 -4.36 41.32
N GLU A 104 1.38 -5.16 41.30
CA GLU A 104 0.80 -5.80 42.49
C GLU A 104 1.74 -6.85 43.11
N ALA A 105 2.45 -7.63 42.28
CA ALA A 105 3.46 -8.58 42.76
C ALA A 105 4.68 -7.88 43.39
N LEU A 106 5.02 -6.68 42.94
CA LEU A 106 6.08 -5.83 43.52
C LEU A 106 5.62 -5.10 44.79
N ALA A 107 4.31 -4.88 44.94
CA ALA A 107 3.72 -4.17 46.09
C ALA A 107 3.37 -5.08 47.27
N ARG A 108 3.40 -6.41 47.11
CA ARG A 108 3.28 -7.35 48.24
C ARG A 108 4.62 -7.44 48.99
N PRO A 109 4.65 -7.14 50.31
CA PRO A 109 5.87 -7.17 51.13
C PRO A 109 6.40 -8.57 51.40
#